data_AF-A0A9E5CHI9-F1
#
_entry.id   AF-A0A9E5CHI9-F1
#
_cell.length_a   1.000
_cell.length_b   1.000
_cell.length_c   1.000
_cell.angle_alpha   90.00
_cell.angle_beta   90.00
_cell.angle_gamma   90.00
#
_symmetry.space_group_name_H-M   'P 1'
#
loop_
_entity.id
_entity.type
_entity.pdbx_description
1 polymer ?
#
loop_
_entity_poly.entity_id
_entity_poly.type
_entity_poly.pdbx_seq_one_letter_code
_entity_poly.pdbx_strand_id
1 'polypeptide(L)'
;MIATTTELDALREAGKIASNARNWAAETIKPGSLLRELQEGMETLIREAGAMPSFPAQTSRNHIAAHSCSSPSDRTRFEENDLVKIDVGAHIDGLVVDTGISADLSSDGRWSAMIGAASDALGAAIGMCSPGVYVDDIGERVEEVITAAGFRPILNLTGHGLGRWTLHDKPRIPNARMGSKARLEAGTVFAIEPFATSGQGYVDDEGDPEVFMLARNPKRSNKIDP
;
A
#
# COMPACT_ATOMS: atom_id res chain seq x y z
N MET A 1 -6.95 17.95 -11.94
CA MET A 1 -5.95 19.03 -12.11
C MET A 1 -4.64 18.35 -12.42
N ILE A 2 -3.94 18.76 -13.48
CA ILE A 2 -2.64 18.17 -13.82
C ILE A 2 -1.60 18.77 -12.89
N ALA A 3 -0.84 17.94 -12.19
CA ALA A 3 0.25 18.38 -11.32
C ALA A 3 1.24 19.25 -12.11
N THR A 4 1.65 20.36 -11.51
CA THR A 4 2.73 21.21 -12.03
C THR A 4 4.06 20.43 -12.06
N THR A 5 5.05 20.88 -12.83
CA THR A 5 6.38 20.26 -12.84
C THR A 5 6.97 20.14 -11.44
N THR A 6 6.83 21.19 -10.62
CA THR A 6 7.29 21.19 -9.22
C THR A 6 6.57 20.15 -8.37
N GLU A 7 5.25 19.99 -8.53
CA GLU A 7 4.50 18.96 -7.81
C GLU A 7 4.89 17.54 -8.26
N LEU A 8 5.15 17.34 -9.56
CA LEU A 8 5.66 16.07 -10.08
C LEU A 8 7.05 15.74 -9.52
N ASP A 9 7.93 16.73 -9.40
CA ASP A 9 9.26 16.53 -8.83
C ASP A 9 9.19 16.20 -7.33
N ALA A 10 8.29 16.85 -6.59
CA ALA A 10 8.01 16.50 -5.20
C ALA A 10 7.43 15.09 -5.04
N LEU A 11 6.52 14.66 -5.92
CA LEU A 11 6.02 13.28 -5.95
C LEU A 11 7.13 12.27 -6.25
N ARG A 12 8.03 12.57 -7.19
CA ARG A 12 9.18 11.71 -7.50
C ARG A 12 10.13 11.58 -6.31
N GLU A 13 10.42 12.68 -5.62
CA GLU A 13 11.29 12.65 -4.45
C GLU A 13 10.63 11.91 -3.28
N ALA A 14 9.35 12.17 -3.00
CA ALA A 14 8.59 11.43 -1.99
C ALA A 14 8.56 9.92 -2.32
N GLY A 15 8.35 9.55 -3.59
CA GLY A 15 8.37 8.16 -4.07
C GLY A 15 9.73 7.49 -3.88
N LYS A 16 10.82 8.21 -4.15
CA LYS A 16 12.19 7.72 -3.92
C LYS A 16 12.43 7.48 -2.42
N ILE A 17 12.02 8.41 -1.57
CA ILE A 17 12.16 8.29 -0.11
C ILE A 17 11.36 7.09 0.41
N ALA A 18 10.08 6.96 0.03
CA ALA A 18 9.24 5.83 0.41
C ALA A 18 9.81 4.49 -0.08
N SER A 19 10.27 4.43 -1.34
CA SER A 19 10.92 3.23 -1.89
C SER A 19 12.20 2.86 -1.15
N ASN A 20 13.00 3.83 -0.70
CA ASN A 20 14.21 3.56 0.09
C ASN A 20 13.86 2.96 1.45
N ALA A 21 12.86 3.52 2.15
CA ALA A 21 12.38 2.97 3.43
C ALA A 21 11.81 1.55 3.26
N ARG A 22 10.98 1.34 2.24
CA ARG A 22 10.42 0.04 1.87
C ARG A 22 11.50 -1.00 1.58
N ASN A 23 12.50 -0.65 0.77
CA ASN A 23 13.60 -1.55 0.41
C ASN A 23 14.48 -1.87 1.62
N TRP A 24 14.80 -0.87 2.43
CA TRP A 24 15.53 -1.08 3.69
C TRP A 24 14.80 -2.08 4.60
N ALA A 25 13.48 -1.95 4.73
CA ALA A 25 12.68 -2.87 5.53
C ALA A 25 12.72 -4.29 4.96
N ALA A 26 12.61 -4.45 3.64
CA ALA A 26 12.70 -5.72 2.95
C ALA A 26 14.08 -6.41 3.08
N GLU A 27 15.15 -5.61 3.16
CA GLU A 27 16.52 -6.10 3.31
C GLU A 27 16.85 -6.44 4.78
N THR A 28 16.21 -5.77 5.73
CA THR A 28 16.52 -5.89 7.17
C THR A 28 15.60 -6.88 7.89
N ILE A 29 14.41 -7.14 7.34
CA ILE A 29 13.44 -8.05 7.95
C ILE A 29 14.03 -9.46 8.11
N LYS A 30 13.82 -10.04 9.29
CA LYS A 30 14.24 -11.40 9.62
C LYS A 30 13.39 -11.98 10.75
N PRO A 31 13.26 -13.31 10.82
CA PRO A 31 12.65 -13.97 11.97
C PRO A 31 13.28 -13.50 13.29
N GLY A 32 12.43 -13.26 14.28
CA GLY A 32 12.80 -12.79 15.60
C GLY A 32 12.85 -11.27 15.75
N SER A 33 12.88 -10.45 14.70
CA SER A 33 12.76 -8.98 14.83
C SER A 33 11.34 -8.56 15.21
N LEU A 34 11.18 -7.45 15.95
CA LEU A 34 9.85 -6.92 16.28
C LEU A 34 9.20 -6.28 15.05
N LEU A 35 7.89 -6.47 14.87
CA LEU A 35 7.12 -5.80 13.81
C LEU A 35 7.23 -4.28 13.95
N ARG A 36 7.02 -3.79 15.18
CA ARG A 36 7.10 -2.38 15.55
C ARG A 36 8.44 -1.74 15.19
N GLU A 37 9.55 -2.41 15.46
CA GLU A 37 10.89 -1.87 15.16
C GLU A 37 11.08 -1.63 13.65
N LEU A 38 10.53 -2.51 12.81
CA LEU A 38 10.58 -2.34 11.36
C LEU A 38 9.69 -1.18 10.89
N GLN A 39 8.48 -1.07 11.45
CA GLN A 39 7.52 0.01 11.15
C GLN A 39 8.09 1.39 11.55
N GLU A 40 8.58 1.53 12.78
CA GLU A 40 9.20 2.76 13.27
C GLU A 40 10.48 3.13 12.51
N GLY A 41 11.27 2.12 12.09
CA GLY A 41 12.46 2.32 11.29
C GLY A 41 12.17 2.91 9.90
N MET A 42 11.16 2.38 9.19
CA MET A 42 10.72 2.94 7.91
C MET A 42 10.29 4.41 8.07
N GLU A 43 9.51 4.67 9.11
CA GLU A 43 9.02 5.99 9.47
C GLU A 43 10.14 6.98 9.83
N THR A 44 11.20 6.50 10.49
CA THR A 44 12.37 7.30 10.83
C THR A 44 13.14 7.70 9.58
N LEU A 45 13.41 6.74 8.68
CA LEU A 45 14.09 6.98 7.41
C LEU A 45 13.36 8.01 6.54
N ILE A 46 12.03 7.97 6.51
CA ILE A 46 11.21 8.94 5.78
C ILE A 46 11.42 10.36 6.33
N ARG A 47 11.37 10.51 7.66
CA ARG A 47 11.53 11.81 8.34
C ARG A 47 12.94 12.37 8.17
N GLU A 48 13.96 11.53 8.31
CA GLU A 48 15.37 11.93 8.16
C GLU A 48 15.70 12.35 6.72
N ALA A 49 15.00 11.79 5.73
CA ALA A 49 15.14 12.17 4.32
C ALA A 49 14.34 13.44 3.93
N GLY A 50 13.63 14.07 4.87
CA GLY A 50 12.94 15.34 4.66
C GLY A 50 11.50 15.22 4.14
N ALA A 51 10.91 14.03 4.16
CA ALA A 51 9.48 13.81 3.94
C ALA A 51 8.77 13.47 5.25
N MET A 52 7.46 13.28 5.19
CA MET A 52 6.65 12.80 6.34
C MET A 52 5.86 11.56 5.92
N PRO A 53 5.59 10.60 6.82
CA PRO A 53 4.71 9.48 6.48
C PRO A 53 3.30 9.97 6.13
N SER A 54 2.71 9.45 5.05
CA SER A 54 1.31 9.76 4.68
C SER A 54 0.30 8.92 5.44
N PHE A 55 0.73 7.78 5.96
CA PHE A 55 0.03 6.91 6.90
C PHE A 55 1.06 6.20 7.80
N PRO A 56 0.65 5.63 8.95
CA PRO A 56 1.54 4.83 9.78
C PRO A 56 2.12 3.67 8.97
N ALA A 57 3.42 3.41 9.05
CA ALA A 57 3.99 2.29 8.31
C ALA A 57 3.43 0.96 8.82
N GLN A 58 3.06 0.06 7.91
CA GLN A 58 2.32 -1.15 8.22
C GLN A 58 3.09 -2.40 7.83
N THR A 59 2.91 -3.46 8.62
CA THR A 59 3.42 -4.79 8.29
C THR A 59 2.35 -5.84 8.59
N SER A 60 1.85 -6.47 7.54
CA SER A 60 0.78 -7.48 7.64
C SER A 60 1.35 -8.86 7.39
N ARG A 61 1.08 -9.82 8.28
CA ARG A 61 1.64 -11.18 8.22
C ARG A 61 0.61 -12.20 7.76
N ASN A 62 1.04 -13.12 6.90
CA ASN A 62 0.29 -14.30 6.49
C ASN A 62 -1.10 -13.93 5.97
N HIS A 63 -2.16 -14.44 6.61
CA HIS A 63 -3.56 -14.23 6.23
C HIS A 63 -4.06 -12.79 6.41
N ILE A 64 -3.40 -11.96 7.21
CA ILE A 64 -3.75 -10.54 7.39
C ILE A 64 -3.36 -9.80 6.12
N ALA A 65 -4.30 -9.27 5.34
CA ALA A 65 -3.98 -8.69 4.03
C ALA A 65 -3.32 -7.31 4.11
N ALA A 66 -3.86 -6.41 4.93
CA ALA A 66 -3.47 -4.99 5.01
C ALA A 66 -3.76 -4.41 6.40
N HIS A 67 -3.37 -3.16 6.65
CA HIS A 67 -3.78 -2.34 7.81
C HIS A 67 -3.28 -2.80 9.18
N SER A 68 -2.29 -3.68 9.23
CA SER A 68 -1.63 -4.07 10.49
C SER A 68 -0.53 -3.08 10.87
N CYS A 69 -0.80 -2.29 11.92
CA CYS A 69 0.16 -1.38 12.56
C CYS A 69 0.33 -1.79 14.02
N SER A 70 1.57 -1.84 14.52
CA SER A 70 1.83 -2.28 15.89
C SER A 70 1.48 -1.18 16.88
N SER A 71 0.80 -1.52 17.97
CA SER A 71 0.61 -0.60 19.09
C SER A 71 1.93 -0.36 19.83
N PRO A 72 2.06 0.71 20.65
CA PRO A 72 3.27 0.93 21.44
C PRO A 72 3.60 -0.20 22.42
N SER A 73 2.64 -1.02 22.82
CA SER A 73 2.86 -2.16 23.72
C SER A 73 3.04 -3.48 22.99
N ASP A 74 2.90 -3.52 21.66
CA ASP A 74 3.02 -4.72 20.86
C ASP A 74 4.46 -5.28 20.91
N ARG A 75 4.57 -6.58 21.16
CA ARG A 75 5.82 -7.34 21.25
C ARG A 75 5.89 -8.47 20.22
N THR A 76 4.99 -8.46 19.24
CA THR A 76 4.92 -9.45 18.17
C THR A 76 6.21 -9.41 17.37
N ARG A 77 6.72 -10.61 17.03
CA ARG A 77 7.94 -10.79 16.24
C ARG A 77 7.61 -11.50 14.94
N PHE A 78 8.40 -11.23 13.91
CA PHE A 78 8.38 -12.03 12.69
C PHE A 78 8.84 -13.46 13.00
N GLU A 79 8.27 -14.42 12.30
CA GLU A 79 8.55 -15.84 12.44
C GLU A 79 9.10 -16.43 11.15
N GLU A 80 9.75 -17.58 11.26
CA GLU A 80 10.17 -18.34 10.10
C GLU A 80 8.92 -18.78 9.31
N ASN A 81 9.01 -18.74 7.97
CA ASN A 81 7.93 -19.02 7.04
C ASN A 81 6.81 -17.97 6.95
N ASP A 82 6.97 -16.80 7.57
CA ASP A 82 6.01 -15.72 7.35
C ASP A 82 6.02 -15.22 5.89
N LEU A 83 4.83 -14.90 5.39
CA LEU A 83 4.62 -14.01 4.26
C LEU A 83 4.30 -12.61 4.79
N VAL A 84 5.20 -11.65 4.59
CA VAL A 84 5.06 -10.30 5.16
C VAL A 84 4.78 -9.29 4.06
N LYS A 85 3.68 -8.55 4.16
CA LYS A 85 3.43 -7.35 3.34
C LYS A 85 4.00 -6.17 4.10
N ILE A 86 4.91 -5.44 3.47
CA ILE A 86 5.49 -4.19 3.95
C ILE A 86 4.81 -3.08 3.17
N ASP A 87 4.19 -2.14 3.86
CA ASP A 87 3.42 -1.07 3.24
C ASP A 87 3.75 0.28 3.90
N VAL A 88 4.12 1.26 3.07
CA VAL A 88 4.58 2.55 3.53
C VAL A 88 4.30 3.65 2.52
N GLY A 89 3.83 4.78 3.02
CA GLY A 89 3.64 5.98 2.23
C GLY A 89 4.42 7.17 2.79
N ALA A 90 4.73 8.11 1.91
CA ALA A 90 5.38 9.36 2.26
C ALA A 90 4.66 10.53 1.59
N HIS A 91 4.93 11.75 2.06
CA HIS A 91 4.50 12.95 1.38
C HIS A 91 5.50 14.10 1.53
N ILE A 92 5.51 14.98 0.54
CA ILE A 92 6.12 16.31 0.61
C ILE A 92 5.01 17.32 0.37
N ASP A 93 4.74 18.19 1.35
CA ASP A 93 3.68 19.22 1.27
C ASP A 93 2.29 18.65 0.89
N GLY A 94 1.97 17.47 1.44
CA GLY A 94 0.72 16.75 1.19
C GLY A 94 0.67 16.00 -0.13
N LEU A 95 1.69 16.05 -0.99
CA LEU A 95 1.74 15.24 -2.19
C LEU A 95 2.08 13.80 -1.82
N VAL A 96 1.05 12.98 -1.67
CA VAL A 96 1.13 11.62 -1.16
C VAL A 96 1.65 10.66 -2.20
N VAL A 97 2.52 9.75 -1.77
CA VAL A 97 2.88 8.52 -2.47
C VAL A 97 2.59 7.33 -1.57
N ASP A 98 2.38 6.18 -2.21
CA ASP A 98 2.03 4.93 -1.57
C ASP A 98 2.81 3.79 -2.24
N THR A 99 3.40 2.90 -1.45
CA THR A 99 4.07 1.74 -1.99
C THR A 99 4.21 0.58 -0.99
N GLY A 100 3.86 -0.61 -1.47
CA GLY A 100 4.08 -1.86 -0.74
C GLY A 100 4.84 -2.91 -1.54
N ILE A 101 5.39 -3.89 -0.83
CA ILE A 101 5.96 -5.15 -1.36
C ILE A 101 5.68 -6.31 -0.40
N SER A 102 5.86 -7.53 -0.88
CA SER A 102 5.84 -8.73 -0.04
C SER A 102 7.24 -9.32 0.13
N ALA A 103 7.56 -9.79 1.33
CA ALA A 103 8.78 -10.50 1.69
C ALA A 103 8.45 -11.94 2.13
N ASP A 104 9.27 -12.89 1.66
CA ASP A 104 9.19 -14.31 2.00
C ASP A 104 10.25 -14.62 3.07
N LEU A 105 9.82 -14.98 4.28
CA LEU A 105 10.71 -15.40 5.37
C LEU A 105 10.85 -16.92 5.48
N SER A 106 10.37 -17.67 4.48
CA SER A 106 10.61 -19.10 4.36
C SER A 106 11.98 -19.38 3.74
N SER A 107 12.64 -20.44 4.20
CA SER A 107 13.89 -20.91 3.61
C SER A 107 13.68 -21.69 2.31
N ASP A 108 12.48 -22.21 2.07
CA ASP A 108 12.11 -22.97 0.88
C ASP A 108 11.49 -22.12 -0.24
N GLY A 109 11.29 -20.82 -0.01
CA GLY A 109 10.76 -19.88 -0.99
C GLY A 109 9.29 -20.15 -1.34
N ARG A 110 8.51 -20.76 -0.45
CA ARG A 110 7.12 -21.19 -0.73
C ARG A 110 6.17 -20.07 -1.11
N TRP A 111 6.49 -18.82 -0.77
CA TRP A 111 5.64 -17.68 -1.12
C TRP A 111 6.04 -17.01 -2.43
N SER A 112 7.22 -17.33 -2.97
CA SER A 112 7.75 -16.74 -4.21
C SER A 112 6.77 -16.73 -5.38
N ALA A 113 6.03 -17.82 -5.60
CA ALA A 113 5.03 -17.89 -6.67
C ALA A 113 3.86 -16.91 -6.47
N MET A 114 3.39 -16.73 -5.22
CA MET A 114 2.29 -15.82 -4.91
C MET A 114 2.74 -14.36 -4.97
N ILE A 115 3.94 -14.07 -4.46
CA ILE A 115 4.58 -12.75 -4.59
C ILE A 115 4.78 -12.40 -6.06
N GLY A 116 5.27 -13.36 -6.85
CA GLY A 116 5.43 -13.24 -8.30
C GLY A 116 4.10 -12.93 -8.99
N ALA A 117 3.02 -13.63 -8.65
CA ALA A 117 1.70 -13.37 -9.22
C ALA A 117 1.20 -11.94 -8.98
N ALA A 118 1.35 -11.41 -7.76
CA ALA A 118 0.98 -10.02 -7.44
C ALA A 118 1.89 -9.01 -8.16
N SER A 119 3.20 -9.29 -8.23
CA SER A 119 4.18 -8.45 -8.93
C SER A 119 3.94 -8.40 -10.44
N ASP A 120 3.67 -9.54 -11.07
CA ASP A 120 3.36 -9.64 -12.49
C ASP A 120 2.03 -8.94 -12.81
N ALA A 121 1.03 -9.08 -11.94
CA ALA A 121 -0.23 -8.37 -12.07
C ALA A 121 -0.05 -6.84 -11.98
N LEU A 122 0.81 -6.37 -11.06
CA LEU A 122 1.16 -4.96 -10.95
C LEU A 122 1.83 -4.44 -12.22
N GLY A 123 2.82 -5.18 -12.74
CA GLY A 123 3.50 -4.82 -13.99
C GLY A 123 2.53 -4.78 -15.19
N ALA A 124 1.63 -5.76 -15.30
CA ALA A 124 0.62 -5.80 -16.34
C ALA A 124 -0.38 -4.64 -16.25
N ALA A 125 -0.84 -4.32 -15.04
CA ALA A 125 -1.74 -3.20 -14.78
C ALA A 125 -1.10 -1.86 -15.14
N ILE A 126 0.15 -1.61 -14.69
CA ILE A 126 0.91 -0.40 -15.03
C ILE A 126 1.05 -0.25 -16.55
N GLY A 127 1.34 -1.35 -17.26
CA GLY A 127 1.50 -1.35 -18.71
C GLY A 127 0.23 -0.95 -19.49
N MET A 128 -0.95 -1.03 -18.87
CA MET A 128 -2.22 -0.62 -19.45
C MET A 128 -2.59 0.83 -19.16
N CYS A 129 -1.96 1.49 -18.18
CA CYS A 129 -2.39 2.80 -17.72
C CYS A 129 -2.20 3.90 -18.78
N SER A 130 -3.32 4.50 -19.20
CA SER A 130 -3.34 5.65 -20.09
C SER A 130 -4.64 6.45 -19.89
N PRO A 131 -4.66 7.77 -20.15
CA PRO A 131 -5.91 8.54 -20.08
C PRO A 131 -7.02 7.91 -20.92
N GLY A 132 -8.20 7.77 -20.33
CA GLY A 132 -9.38 7.17 -20.95
C GLY A 132 -9.53 5.67 -20.73
N VAL A 133 -8.52 4.96 -20.23
CA VAL A 133 -8.63 3.53 -19.87
C VAL A 133 -9.62 3.36 -18.73
N TYR A 134 -10.50 2.36 -18.83
CA TYR A 134 -11.44 2.06 -17.76
C TYR A 134 -10.72 1.40 -16.58
N VAL A 135 -11.07 1.81 -15.36
CA VAL A 135 -10.48 1.20 -14.15
C VAL A 135 -10.88 -0.27 -14.02
N ASP A 136 -12.04 -0.66 -14.52
CA ASP A 136 -12.49 -2.06 -14.55
C ASP A 136 -11.63 -2.93 -15.49
N ASP A 137 -11.10 -2.38 -16.58
CA ASP A 137 -10.20 -3.12 -17.48
C ASP A 137 -8.84 -3.38 -16.81
N ILE A 138 -8.41 -2.48 -15.92
CA ILE A 138 -7.23 -2.71 -15.06
C ILE A 138 -7.52 -3.84 -14.08
N GLY A 139 -8.69 -3.83 -13.43
CA GLY A 139 -9.11 -4.90 -12.53
C GLY A 139 -9.21 -6.26 -13.21
N GLU A 140 -9.80 -6.33 -14.40
CA GLU A 140 -9.82 -7.56 -15.22
C GLU A 140 -8.41 -8.07 -15.48
N ARG A 141 -7.48 -7.18 -15.84
CA ARG A 141 -6.10 -7.59 -16.10
C ARG A 141 -5.41 -8.15 -14.86
N VAL A 142 -5.63 -7.53 -13.70
CA VAL A 142 -5.09 -8.01 -12.43
C VAL A 142 -5.63 -9.41 -12.13
N GLU A 143 -6.95 -9.61 -12.24
CA GLU A 143 -7.60 -10.90 -12.03
C GLU A 143 -7.09 -11.99 -12.98
N GLU A 144 -6.94 -11.69 -14.27
CA GLU A 144 -6.41 -12.62 -15.28
C GLU A 144 -5.01 -13.12 -14.90
N VAL A 145 -4.11 -12.21 -14.52
CA VAL A 145 -2.71 -12.55 -14.21
C VAL A 145 -2.63 -13.36 -12.92
N ILE A 146 -3.33 -12.94 -11.86
CA ILE A 146 -3.33 -13.64 -10.57
C ILE A 146 -3.95 -15.04 -10.73
N THR A 147 -5.05 -15.17 -11.47
CA THR A 147 -5.73 -16.45 -11.70
C THR A 147 -4.90 -17.40 -12.56
N ALA A 148 -4.24 -16.89 -13.60
CA ALA A 148 -3.35 -17.68 -14.44
C ALA A 148 -2.15 -18.28 -13.66
N ALA A 149 -1.71 -17.60 -12.60
CA ALA A 149 -0.68 -18.08 -11.69
C ALA A 149 -1.20 -19.09 -10.63
N GLY A 150 -2.50 -19.40 -10.62
CA GLY A 150 -3.10 -20.37 -9.68
C GLY A 150 -3.56 -19.78 -8.35
N PHE A 151 -3.62 -18.46 -8.23
CA PHE A 151 -4.10 -17.75 -7.04
C PHE A 151 -5.43 -17.06 -7.31
N ARG A 152 -6.00 -16.40 -6.29
CA ARG A 152 -7.21 -15.57 -6.43
C ARG A 152 -6.91 -14.11 -6.05
N PRO A 153 -7.51 -13.13 -6.74
CA PRO A 153 -7.47 -11.75 -6.27
C PRO A 153 -8.32 -11.57 -5.00
N ILE A 154 -7.95 -10.61 -4.15
CA ILE A 154 -8.84 -10.15 -3.06
C ILE A 154 -9.82 -9.10 -3.63
N LEU A 155 -11.09 -9.47 -3.70
CA LEU A 155 -12.13 -8.75 -4.44
C LEU A 155 -12.64 -7.48 -3.72
N ASN A 156 -12.52 -7.43 -2.39
CA ASN A 156 -12.94 -6.29 -1.57
C ASN A 156 -11.77 -5.40 -1.10
N LEU A 157 -10.58 -5.55 -1.68
CA LEU A 157 -9.47 -4.60 -1.58
C LEU A 157 -9.18 -3.98 -2.94
N THR A 158 -8.82 -2.70 -2.94
CA THR A 158 -8.60 -1.93 -4.17
C THR A 158 -7.47 -0.94 -3.96
N GLY A 159 -6.69 -0.69 -5.01
CA GLY A 159 -5.94 0.56 -5.10
C GLY A 159 -6.86 1.79 -5.12
N HIS A 160 -6.27 2.97 -5.08
CA HIS A 160 -7.02 4.21 -4.90
C HIS A 160 -6.34 5.42 -5.54
N GLY A 161 -7.11 6.48 -5.76
CA GLY A 161 -6.57 7.78 -6.11
C GLY A 161 -5.79 8.36 -4.95
N LEU A 162 -4.84 9.23 -5.27
CA LEU A 162 -4.02 9.98 -4.34
C LEU A 162 -4.24 11.47 -4.61
N GLY A 163 -4.73 12.16 -3.58
CA GLY A 163 -4.93 13.61 -3.62
C GLY A 163 -3.96 14.32 -2.68
N ARG A 164 -3.86 15.65 -2.80
CA ARG A 164 -3.06 16.42 -1.85
C ARG A 164 -3.69 16.32 -0.46
N TRP A 165 -2.91 15.87 0.53
CA TRP A 165 -3.34 15.54 1.90
C TRP A 165 -4.43 14.46 1.98
N THR A 166 -4.67 13.73 0.90
CA THR A 166 -5.77 12.76 0.79
C THR A 166 -5.20 11.42 0.34
N LEU A 167 -5.10 10.48 1.28
CA LEU A 167 -4.64 9.12 0.97
C LEU A 167 -5.64 8.39 0.09
N HIS A 168 -6.91 8.35 0.47
CA HIS A 168 -7.95 7.68 -0.33
C HIS A 168 -8.77 8.69 -1.15
N ASP A 169 -8.39 8.89 -2.41
CA ASP A 169 -9.14 9.67 -3.40
C ASP A 169 -9.68 8.76 -4.53
N LYS A 170 -10.39 9.34 -5.49
CA LYS A 170 -10.83 8.66 -6.70
C LYS A 170 -9.72 8.59 -7.75
N PRO A 171 -9.72 7.58 -8.62
CA PRO A 171 -10.66 6.45 -8.66
C PRO A 171 -10.21 5.29 -7.76
N ARG A 172 -11.14 4.38 -7.43
CA ARG A 172 -10.77 3.05 -6.93
C ARG A 172 -10.21 2.22 -8.07
N ILE A 173 -9.08 1.56 -7.85
CA ILE A 173 -8.41 0.67 -8.80
C ILE A 173 -8.66 -0.78 -8.38
N PRO A 174 -9.59 -1.49 -9.04
CA PRO A 174 -9.97 -2.84 -8.63
C PRO A 174 -8.87 -3.89 -8.78
N ASN A 175 -9.04 -5.00 -8.05
CA ASN A 175 -8.35 -6.28 -8.25
C ASN A 175 -9.10 -7.26 -9.20
N ALA A 176 -10.34 -6.94 -9.58
CA ALA A 176 -11.20 -7.65 -10.52
C ALA A 176 -12.33 -6.70 -10.98
N ARG A 177 -13.04 -6.99 -12.07
CA ARG A 177 -14.14 -6.09 -12.52
C ARG A 177 -15.18 -5.88 -11.40
N MET A 178 -15.51 -4.61 -11.11
CA MET A 178 -16.51 -4.24 -10.10
C MET A 178 -17.75 -3.56 -10.68
N GLY A 179 -17.85 -3.44 -12.01
CA GLY A 179 -18.91 -2.68 -12.68
C GLY A 179 -18.69 -1.16 -12.65
N SER A 180 -17.45 -0.72 -12.43
CA SER A 180 -17.09 0.70 -12.45
C SER A 180 -17.10 1.26 -13.87
N LYS A 181 -17.72 2.43 -14.04
CA LYS A 181 -17.66 3.19 -15.29
C LYS A 181 -16.60 4.28 -15.29
N ALA A 182 -15.78 4.36 -14.24
CA ALA A 182 -14.73 5.35 -14.12
C ALA A 182 -13.59 5.07 -15.11
N ARG A 183 -12.95 6.14 -15.58
CA ARG A 183 -11.79 6.10 -16.46
C ARG A 183 -10.63 6.84 -15.82
N LEU A 184 -9.41 6.46 -16.17
CA LEU A 184 -8.22 7.22 -15.79
C LEU A 184 -8.24 8.59 -16.48
N GLU A 185 -7.99 9.64 -15.72
CA GLU A 185 -7.89 11.00 -16.24
C GLU A 185 -6.42 11.43 -16.29
N ALA A 186 -6.09 12.31 -17.24
CA ALA A 186 -4.74 12.86 -17.32
C ALA A 186 -4.42 13.68 -16.06
N GLY A 187 -3.27 13.39 -15.45
CA GLY A 187 -2.80 14.07 -14.24
C GLY A 187 -3.33 13.47 -12.93
N THR A 188 -4.12 12.40 -12.96
CA THR A 188 -4.47 11.63 -11.76
C THR A 188 -3.22 10.93 -11.21
N VAL A 189 -3.02 11.04 -9.89
CA VAL A 189 -2.07 10.23 -9.13
C VAL A 189 -2.87 9.14 -8.43
N PHE A 190 -2.41 7.90 -8.45
CA PHE A 190 -3.13 6.76 -7.89
C PHE A 190 -2.17 5.62 -7.56
N ALA A 191 -2.56 4.79 -6.59
CA ALA A 191 -1.92 3.53 -6.22
C ALA A 191 -2.61 2.36 -6.96
N ILE A 192 -1.81 1.42 -7.43
CA ILE A 192 -2.27 0.13 -7.96
C ILE A 192 -1.76 -0.93 -7.01
N GLU A 193 -2.67 -1.69 -6.40
CA GLU A 193 -2.34 -2.58 -5.29
C GLU A 193 -2.93 -3.98 -5.53
N PRO A 194 -2.23 -4.84 -6.30
CA PRO A 194 -2.68 -6.20 -6.52
C PRO A 194 -2.53 -7.05 -5.26
N PHE A 195 -3.62 -7.68 -4.81
CA PHE A 195 -3.63 -8.60 -3.68
C PHE A 195 -3.93 -10.02 -4.15
N ALA A 196 -2.92 -10.89 -4.14
CA ALA A 196 -3.07 -12.31 -4.44
C ALA A 196 -3.25 -13.13 -3.16
N THR A 197 -4.10 -14.16 -3.19
CA THR A 197 -4.34 -15.05 -2.06
C THR A 197 -4.54 -16.51 -2.49
N SER A 198 -4.17 -17.44 -1.62
CA SER A 198 -4.57 -18.85 -1.69
C SER A 198 -5.91 -19.11 -0.98
N GLY A 199 -6.44 -18.13 -0.25
CA GLY A 199 -7.72 -18.15 0.46
C GLY A 199 -8.90 -17.74 -0.42
N GLN A 200 -10.04 -17.38 0.17
CA GLN A 200 -11.32 -17.18 -0.55
C GLN A 200 -11.38 -15.94 -1.45
N GLY A 201 -10.40 -15.03 -1.38
CA GLY A 201 -10.43 -13.78 -2.14
C GLY A 201 -11.27 -12.67 -1.49
N TYR A 202 -11.51 -12.76 -0.19
CA TYR A 202 -12.19 -11.73 0.60
C TYR A 202 -11.50 -11.55 1.94
N VAL A 203 -11.54 -10.33 2.46
CA VAL A 203 -11.08 -9.98 3.82
C VAL A 203 -12.25 -9.51 4.68
N ASP A 204 -12.16 -9.76 5.97
CA ASP A 204 -13.03 -9.20 7.00
C ASP A 204 -12.17 -8.46 8.03
N ASP A 205 -12.75 -7.51 8.75
CA ASP A 205 -12.05 -6.79 9.81
C ASP A 205 -11.82 -7.70 11.02
N GLU A 206 -10.58 -7.75 11.51
CA GLU A 206 -10.18 -8.52 12.69
C GLU A 206 -9.16 -7.74 13.54
N GLY A 207 -9.24 -7.89 14.87
CA GLY A 207 -8.30 -7.28 15.81
C GLY A 207 -8.70 -5.87 16.28
N ASP A 208 -7.78 -5.24 17.02
CA ASP A 208 -7.94 -3.89 17.53
C ASP A 208 -7.50 -2.86 16.47
N PRO A 209 -8.26 -1.76 16.26
CA PRO A 209 -7.87 -0.73 15.31
C PRO A 209 -6.72 0.12 15.86
N GLU A 210 -5.59 0.13 15.16
CA GLU A 210 -4.40 0.94 15.49
C GLU A 210 -4.15 2.07 14.47
N VAL A 211 -4.84 2.03 13.32
CA VAL A 211 -4.73 3.04 12.27
C VAL A 211 -6.00 3.86 12.22
N PHE A 212 -5.85 5.19 12.37
CA PHE A 212 -6.97 6.13 12.37
C PHE A 212 -6.76 7.25 11.36
N MET A 213 -7.84 7.72 10.77
CA MET A 213 -7.85 8.87 9.86
C MET A 213 -8.95 9.86 10.29
N LEU A 214 -8.63 11.16 10.23
CA LEU A 214 -9.60 12.22 10.48
C LEU A 214 -10.72 12.18 9.43
N ALA A 215 -11.92 11.78 9.83
CA ALA A 215 -13.07 11.74 8.93
C ALA A 215 -13.56 13.14 8.49
N ARG A 216 -13.25 14.19 9.27
CA ARG A 216 -13.62 15.58 9.00
C ARG A 216 -12.56 16.51 9.56
N ASN A 217 -12.39 17.67 8.91
CA ASN A 217 -11.55 18.72 9.47
C ASN A 217 -12.06 19.12 10.86
N PRO A 218 -11.18 19.19 11.87
CA PRO A 218 -11.58 19.63 13.20
C PRO A 218 -12.14 21.06 13.11
N LYS A 219 -13.29 21.29 13.74
CA LYS A 219 -13.81 22.66 13.88
C LYS A 219 -12.82 23.44 14.75
N ARG A 220 -12.41 24.63 14.31
CA ARG A 220 -11.64 25.55 15.16
C ARG A 220 -12.42 25.78 16.45
N SER A 221 -11.85 25.31 17.56
CA SER A 221 -12.33 25.63 18.90
C SER A 221 -11.68 26.94 19.34
N ASN A 222 -12.49 27.89 19.84
CA ASN A 222 -11.97 29.07 20.54
C ASN A 222 -11.53 28.75 21.98
N LYS A 223 -11.66 27.49 22.40
CA LYS A 223 -11.17 26.98 23.67
C LYS A 223 -9.87 26.23 23.40
N ILE A 224 -8.78 26.76 23.91
CA ILE A 224 -7.54 26.02 24.10
C ILE A 224 -7.84 25.03 25.23
N ASP A 225 -7.71 23.73 25.00
CA ASP A 225 -7.75 22.78 26.11
C ASP A 225 -6.58 23.12 27.05
N PRO A 226 -6.83 23.31 28.37
CA PRO A 226 -5.84 23.78 29.33
C PRO A 226 -4.65 22.84 29.48
#